data_AF-A0A928XLX3-F1
#
_entry.id   AF-A0A928XLX3-F1
#
_cell.length_a   1.000
_cell.length_b   1.000
_cell.length_c   1.000
_cell.angle_alpha   90.00
_cell.angle_beta   90.00
_cell.angle_gamma   90.00
#
_symmetry.space_group_name_H-M   'P 1'
#
loop_
_entity.id
_entity.type
_entity.pdbx_description
1 polymer ?
#
loop_
_entity_poly.entity_id
_entity_poly.type
_entity_poly.pdbx_seq_one_letter_code
_entity_poly.pdbx_strand_id
1 'polypeptide(L)'
;MPAAQVATLGSGFSKMSHARARPASRKPRVGDIVSFPFGSYMARGEVIEDRGHLGRDGERIIRVRVELGNDAVPLFTEIPSRVATIVRSG
;
A
#
# COMPACT_ATOMS: atom_id res chain seq x y z
N MET A 1 55.91 27.40 18.83
CA MET A 1 55.32 27.10 17.51
C MET A 1 54.01 26.36 17.72
N PRO A 2 52.83 27.03 17.69
CA PRO A 2 51.53 26.37 17.81
C PRO A 2 51.05 25.85 16.45
N ALA A 3 50.55 24.62 16.42
CA ALA A 3 50.01 23.98 15.22
C ALA A 3 48.47 24.02 15.22
N ALA A 4 47.94 24.55 14.11
CA ALA A 4 46.69 24.23 13.44
C ALA A 4 45.36 24.37 14.21
N GLN A 5 44.61 25.40 13.79
CA GLN A 5 43.16 25.43 13.77
C GLN A 5 42.63 24.39 12.75
N VAL A 6 41.42 23.86 12.99
CA VAL A 6 40.20 24.09 12.16
C VAL A 6 39.13 23.10 12.63
N ALA A 7 38.08 23.65 13.24
CA ALA A 7 36.83 22.95 13.52
C ALA A 7 36.04 22.79 12.21
N THR A 8 35.64 21.57 11.85
CA THR A 8 34.77 21.34 10.69
C THR A 8 33.89 20.11 10.92
N LEU A 9 32.60 20.41 11.02
CA LEU A 9 31.40 19.64 10.69
C LEU A 9 31.17 18.25 11.29
N GLY A 10 30.00 18.13 11.92
CA GLY A 10 29.36 16.84 12.14
C GLY A 10 28.05 16.97 12.89
N SER A 11 27.12 17.79 12.36
CA SER A 11 25.73 17.86 12.81
C SER A 11 25.09 16.47 12.74
N GLY A 12 25.17 15.73 13.84
CA GLY A 12 24.56 14.43 14.01
C GLY A 12 23.05 14.60 14.03
N PHE A 13 22.44 14.44 12.85
CA PHE A 13 21.01 14.45 12.61
C PHE A 13 20.28 13.64 13.68
N SER A 14 19.55 14.37 14.51
CA SER A 14 18.46 13.87 15.33
C SER A 14 17.57 13.02 14.43
N LYS A 15 17.51 11.71 14.69
CA LYS A 15 16.62 10.76 14.00
C LYS A 15 15.18 11.07 14.39
N MET A 16 14.66 12.16 13.86
CA MET A 16 13.26 12.52 13.92
C MET A 16 12.53 11.78 12.79
N SER A 17 11.61 10.91 13.22
CA SER A 17 10.36 10.61 12.55
C SER A 17 10.40 10.24 11.06
N HIS A 18 10.39 8.93 10.80
CA HIS A 18 9.33 8.41 9.94
C HIS A 18 8.32 7.71 10.83
N ALA A 19 7.49 8.52 11.49
CA ALA A 19 6.10 8.11 11.63
C ALA A 19 5.68 7.75 10.21
N ARG A 20 5.63 6.45 9.88
CA ARG A 20 4.95 5.98 8.68
C ARG A 20 3.57 6.58 8.81
N ALA A 21 3.34 7.67 8.09
CA ALA A 21 2.02 8.26 7.97
C ALA A 21 1.13 7.07 7.65
N ARG A 22 0.28 6.63 8.58
CA ARG A 22 -0.82 5.75 8.25
C ARG A 22 -1.63 6.63 7.32
N PRO A 23 -1.61 6.43 5.98
CA PRO A 23 -2.50 7.22 5.17
C PRO A 23 -3.87 6.92 5.75
N ALA A 24 -4.61 7.96 6.18
CA ALA A 24 -5.98 7.81 6.63
C ALA A 24 -6.65 6.97 5.54
N SER A 25 -6.95 5.70 5.84
CA SER A 25 -7.12 4.71 4.79
C SER A 25 -8.48 4.97 4.16
N ARG A 26 -8.51 5.87 3.18
CA ARG A 26 -9.68 6.05 2.34
C ARG A 26 -10.03 4.69 1.78
N LYS A 27 -11.31 4.45 1.59
CA LYS A 27 -11.76 3.21 0.95
C LYS A 27 -11.07 3.08 -0.41
N PRO A 28 -10.53 1.89 -0.77
CA PRO A 28 -9.93 1.66 -2.09
C PRO A 28 -10.89 2.02 -3.22
N ARG A 29 -10.40 2.64 -4.28
CA ARG A 29 -11.17 3.02 -5.46
C ARG A 29 -10.56 2.39 -6.70
N VAL A 30 -11.31 2.37 -7.79
CA VAL A 30 -10.82 1.93 -9.10
C VAL A 30 -9.53 2.68 -9.46
N GLY A 31 -8.51 1.95 -9.91
CA GLY A 31 -7.16 2.43 -10.21
C GLY A 31 -6.18 2.35 -9.04
N ASP A 32 -6.65 2.19 -7.79
CA ASP A 32 -5.74 2.03 -6.65
C ASP A 32 -5.04 0.67 -6.71
N ILE A 33 -3.74 0.66 -6.38
CA ILE A 33 -3.01 -0.58 -6.13
C ILE A 33 -3.14 -0.92 -4.66
N VAL A 34 -3.65 -2.12 -4.39
CA VAL A 34 -3.91 -2.63 -3.05
C VAL A 34 -3.08 -3.87 -2.74
N SER A 35 -2.83 -4.09 -1.46
CA SER A 35 -2.38 -5.36 -0.92
C SER A 35 -3.46 -5.96 -0.04
N PHE A 36 -3.65 -7.27 -0.12
CA PHE A 36 -4.71 -7.98 0.57
C PHE A 36 -4.30 -9.44 0.82
N PRO A 37 -4.87 -10.09 1.84
CA PRO A 37 -4.64 -11.51 2.09
C PRO A 37 -5.25 -12.35 0.96
N PHE A 38 -4.44 -13.25 0.38
CA PHE A 38 -4.86 -14.19 -0.66
C PHE A 38 -4.28 -15.57 -0.35
N GLY A 39 -5.12 -16.45 0.23
CA GLY A 39 -4.64 -17.70 0.80
C GLY A 39 -3.64 -17.47 1.93
N SER A 40 -2.47 -18.12 1.84
CA SER A 40 -1.40 -18.03 2.85
C SER A 40 -0.42 -16.88 2.64
N TYR A 41 -0.62 -16.04 1.62
CA TYR A 41 0.29 -14.95 1.28
C TYR A 41 -0.43 -13.61 1.11
N MET A 42 0.34 -12.52 1.10
CA MET A 42 -0.16 -11.21 0.73
C MET A 42 -0.01 -11.05 -0.78
N ALA A 43 -1.13 -10.82 -1.45
CA ALA A 43 -1.14 -10.48 -2.87
C ALA A 43 -1.10 -8.97 -3.07
N ARG A 44 -0.70 -8.56 -4.27
CA ARG A 44 -0.78 -7.18 -4.76
C ARG A 44 -1.63 -7.17 -6.02
N GLY A 45 -2.44 -6.13 -6.18
CA GLY A 45 -3.24 -5.99 -7.38
C GLY A 45 -3.89 -4.62 -7.53
N GLU A 46 -4.43 -4.36 -8.71
CA GLU A 46 -5.14 -3.13 -9.06
C GLU A 46 -6.64 -3.31 -8.88
N VAL A 47 -7.30 -2.34 -8.24
CA VAL A 47 -8.76 -2.30 -8.19
C VAL A 47 -9.29 -1.93 -9.56
N ILE A 48 -10.01 -2.85 -10.20
CA ILE A 48 -10.55 -2.65 -11.56
C ILE A 48 -12.05 -2.34 -11.56
N GLU A 49 -12.77 -2.67 -10.48
CA GLU A 49 -14.22 -2.49 -10.40
C GLU A 49 -14.65 -2.26 -8.94
N ASP A 50 -15.58 -1.33 -8.73
CA ASP A 50 -16.32 -1.20 -7.49
C ASP A 50 -17.67 -1.90 -7.65
N ARG A 51 -17.86 -3.00 -6.93
CA ARG A 51 -19.10 -3.79 -6.98
C ARG A 51 -20.19 -3.18 -6.10
N GLY A 52 -19.85 -2.21 -5.25
CA GLY A 52 -20.77 -1.63 -4.27
C GLY A 52 -20.99 -2.53 -3.05
N HIS A 53 -22.07 -2.30 -2.33
CA HIS A 53 -22.40 -2.93 -1.04
C HIS A 53 -23.08 -4.30 -1.22
N LEU A 54 -22.45 -5.21 -1.96
CA LEU A 54 -22.98 -6.55 -2.27
C LEU A 54 -22.54 -7.63 -1.27
N GLY A 55 -21.62 -7.32 -0.37
CA GLY A 55 -21.15 -8.24 0.65
C GLY A 55 -22.16 -8.44 1.77
N ARG A 56 -21.86 -9.39 2.66
CA ARG A 56 -22.64 -9.61 3.88
C ARG A 56 -22.72 -8.31 4.68
N ASP A 57 -23.88 -8.01 5.25
CA ASP A 57 -24.12 -6.81 6.06
C ASP A 57 -23.87 -5.48 5.31
N GLY A 58 -24.07 -5.49 3.99
CA GLY A 58 -23.84 -4.31 3.14
C GLY A 58 -22.35 -4.01 2.99
N GLU A 59 -21.48 -5.00 3.12
CA GLU A 59 -20.05 -4.81 2.95
C GLU A 59 -19.71 -4.43 1.51
N ARG A 60 -18.88 -3.39 1.34
CA ARG A 60 -18.44 -2.96 0.02
C ARG A 60 -17.41 -3.95 -0.55
N ILE A 61 -17.72 -4.52 -1.70
CA ILE A 61 -16.89 -5.46 -2.44
C ILE A 61 -16.21 -4.74 -3.60
N ILE A 62 -14.94 -5.07 -3.84
CA ILE A 62 -14.15 -4.57 -4.96
C ILE A 62 -13.61 -5.76 -5.76
N ARG A 63 -13.47 -5.58 -7.07
CA ARG A 63 -12.78 -6.55 -7.92
C ARG A 63 -11.35 -6.07 -8.15
N VAL A 64 -10.40 -6.97 -7.94
CA VAL A 64 -8.96 -6.70 -8.02
C VAL A 64 -8.34 -7.61 -9.08
N ARG A 65 -7.56 -7.01 -9.97
CA ARG A 65 -6.66 -7.73 -10.89
C ARG A 65 -5.35 -8.00 -10.17
N VAL A 66 -5.04 -9.27 -9.94
CA VAL A 66 -3.88 -9.70 -9.16
C VAL A 66 -2.63 -9.70 -10.03
N GLU A 67 -1.54 -9.12 -9.53
CA GLU A 67 -0.22 -9.17 -10.14
C GLU A 67 0.50 -10.44 -9.66
N LEU A 68 0.38 -11.54 -10.41
CA LEU A 68 1.21 -12.73 -10.22
C LEU A 68 2.41 -12.63 -11.15
N GLY A 69 3.61 -12.76 -10.58
CA GLY A 69 4.89 -12.33 -11.17
C GLY A 69 5.31 -12.96 -12.51
N ASN A 70 4.47 -13.79 -13.14
CA ASN A 70 4.79 -14.36 -14.45
C ASN A 70 3.57 -14.77 -15.31
N ASP A 71 2.34 -14.42 -14.94
CA ASP A 71 1.17 -15.07 -15.54
C ASP A 71 0.63 -14.32 -16.77
N ALA A 72 0.69 -14.99 -17.91
CA ALA A 72 0.06 -14.60 -19.18
C ALA A 72 -1.49 -14.51 -19.08
N VAL A 73 -2.07 -14.99 -17.97
CA VAL A 73 -3.52 -14.96 -17.71
C VAL A 73 -3.79 -14.03 -16.53
N PRO A 74 -4.59 -12.96 -16.72
CA PRO A 74 -4.93 -12.08 -15.61
C PRO A 74 -5.83 -12.82 -14.62
N LEU A 75 -5.39 -12.87 -13.36
CA LEU A 75 -6.23 -13.37 -12.26
C LEU A 75 -7.09 -12.23 -11.72
N PHE A 76 -8.39 -12.47 -11.60
CA PHE A 76 -9.34 -11.54 -10.99
C PHE A 76 -9.94 -12.16 -9.74
N THR A 77 -10.01 -11.37 -8.67
CA THR A 77 -10.63 -11.79 -7.42
C THR A 77 -11.51 -10.69 -6.85
N GLU A 78 -12.59 -11.08 -6.20
CA GLU A 78 -13.47 -10.18 -5.46
C GLU A 78 -13.12 -10.25 -3.98
N ILE A 79 -12.92 -9.10 -3.36
CA ILE A 79 -12.57 -9.01 -1.95
C ILE A 79 -13.35 -7.90 -1.26
N PRO A 80 -13.58 -8.04 0.05
CA PRO A 80 -14.04 -6.93 0.86
C PRO A 80 -13.08 -5.73 0.83
N SER A 81 -13.62 -4.54 0.64
CA SER A 81 -12.80 -3.31 0.62
C SER A 81 -12.09 -3.03 1.94
N ARG A 82 -12.56 -3.61 3.07
CA ARG A 82 -11.91 -3.46 4.38
C ARG A 82 -10.62 -4.27 4.54
N VAL A 83 -10.44 -5.35 3.77
CA VAL A 83 -9.22 -6.18 3.86
C VAL A 83 -8.12 -5.71 2.92
N ALA A 84 -8.46 -4.82 1.99
CA ALA A 84 -7.53 -4.20 1.08
C ALA A 84 -6.85 -2.99 1.72
N THR A 85 -5.53 -2.97 1.67
CA THR A 85 -4.70 -1.86 2.09
C THR A 85 -4.13 -1.16 0.86
N ILE A 86 -4.36 0.15 0.71
CA ILE A 86 -3.84 0.92 -0.42
C ILE A 86 -2.31 1.01 -0.31
N VAL A 87 -1.62 0.53 -1.34
CA VAL A 87 -0.16 0.57 -1.49
C VAL A 87 0.24 1.75 -2.37
N ARG A 88 -0.52 2.04 -3.43
CA ARG A 88 -0.34 3.19 -4.32
C ARG A 88 -1.70 3.70 -4.75
N SER A 89 -1.93 5.01 -4.65
CA SER A 89 -3.12 5.64 -5.24
C SER A 89 -2.96 5.73 -6.75
N GLY A 90 -4.03 5.39 -7.48
CA GLY A 90 -4.15 5.65 -8.92
C GLY A 90 -4.60 7.06 -9.22
#